data_AF-A0A7S2EAJ7-F1
#
_entry.id   AF-A0A7S2EAJ7-F1
#
_cell.length_a   1.000
_cell.length_b   1.000
_cell.length_c   1.000
_cell.angle_alpha   90.00
_cell.angle_beta   90.00
_cell.angle_gamma   90.00
#
_symmetry.space_group_name_H-M   'P 1'
#
loop_
_entity.id
_entity.type
_entity.pdbx_description
1 polymer ?
#
loop_
_entity_poly.entity_id
_entity_poly.type
_entity_poly.pdbx_seq_one_letter_code
_entity_poly.pdbx_strand_id
1 'polypeptide(L)'
;MPTFHRLAVLALAASTAVLAPNAANAFVPSSSFVPSCRVAIGTPSPSRGRRGTGMNMMFDQLSSAISDVAKNLGPKKRMTEKGIAKALKDVRRALLDADVNLGVADALIDGVKKRSVGQEVMKGVTADQQFIKSMYDELLDMMGGDSSAGGNTAGGPKNVPAATLATGTEGEPAVVLLAGLQGAGKTTAAGKLALYLKEREVDYDKVEEMGEEANNLLASRMPTRNRRVLLAAADVYRPAAITQLEVLGQSIGVDVFSMGTEADPVDIAAQAVAKAKAEGYDTVLVDTAGRQGIDE
;
A
#
# COMPACT_ATOMS: atom_id res chain seq x y z
N MET A 1 -6.70 -25.93 49.80
CA MET A 1 -6.39 -27.29 50.32
C MET A 1 -7.69 -28.07 50.41
N PRO A 2 -7.72 -29.33 49.98
CA PRO A 2 -8.63 -29.80 48.92
C PRO A 2 -9.74 -30.76 49.43
N THR A 3 -10.76 -31.02 48.59
CA THR A 3 -11.29 -32.38 48.37
C THR A 3 -12.32 -32.42 47.22
N PHE A 4 -12.03 -33.32 46.28
CA PHE A 4 -12.84 -33.78 45.14
C PHE A 4 -14.00 -34.71 45.56
N HIS A 5 -15.10 -34.70 44.79
CA HIS A 5 -15.94 -35.82 44.31
C HIS A 5 -17.30 -35.24 43.84
N ARG A 6 -17.90 -35.56 42.69
CA ARG A 6 -18.25 -36.90 42.18
C ARG A 6 -18.85 -36.82 40.76
N LEU A 7 -18.46 -37.82 39.94
CA LEU A 7 -19.25 -38.59 38.95
C LEU A 7 -20.06 -37.87 37.84
N ALA A 8 -19.65 -38.09 36.59
CA ALA A 8 -20.57 -38.24 35.45
C ALA A 8 -20.27 -39.59 34.77
N VAL A 9 -21.31 -40.41 34.65
CA VAL A 9 -21.27 -41.81 34.19
C VAL A 9 -21.49 -41.86 32.68
N LEU A 10 -20.62 -42.62 32.02
CA LEU A 10 -20.63 -43.02 30.62
C LEU A 10 -21.79 -44.01 30.37
N ALA A 11 -22.59 -43.80 29.33
CA ALA A 11 -23.54 -44.80 28.83
C ALA A 11 -23.24 -45.12 27.36
N LEU A 12 -22.90 -46.39 27.13
CA LEU A 12 -22.64 -47.03 25.84
C LEU A 12 -23.60 -48.23 25.71
N ALA A 13 -24.32 -48.33 24.58
CA ALA A 13 -24.79 -49.58 23.94
C ALA A 13 -25.57 -49.16 22.67
N ALA A 14 -25.06 -49.36 21.45
CA ALA A 14 -24.93 -50.60 20.68
C ALA A 14 -26.27 -51.22 20.25
N SER A 15 -26.52 -51.35 18.92
CA SER A 15 -26.47 -52.65 18.24
C SER A 15 -27.09 -52.64 16.82
N THR A 16 -26.31 -53.20 15.88
CA THR A 16 -26.67 -54.02 14.67
C THR A 16 -27.49 -53.38 13.53
N ALA A 17 -26.94 -53.12 12.32
CA ALA A 17 -26.36 -54.00 11.28
C ALA A 17 -27.41 -54.66 10.35
N VAL A 18 -26.99 -54.94 9.10
CA VAL A 18 -27.66 -55.64 7.96
C VAL A 18 -28.21 -54.65 6.91
N LEU A 19 -28.01 -54.73 5.59
CA LEU A 19 -27.14 -55.47 4.67
C LEU A 19 -27.53 -54.92 3.27
N ALA A 20 -26.57 -54.56 2.41
CA ALA A 20 -26.79 -54.38 0.96
C ALA A 20 -26.83 -55.79 0.29
N PRO A 21 -27.39 -56.05 -0.92
CA PRO A 21 -26.94 -55.38 -2.16
C PRO A 21 -27.92 -55.32 -3.38
N ASN A 22 -27.44 -54.63 -4.42
CA ASN A 22 -27.56 -54.89 -5.86
C ASN A 22 -28.82 -54.57 -6.70
N ALA A 23 -28.56 -53.68 -7.67
CA ALA A 23 -28.61 -53.89 -9.12
C ALA A 23 -29.83 -53.44 -9.95
N ALA A 24 -29.45 -52.85 -11.11
CA ALA A 24 -30.10 -52.86 -12.43
C ALA A 24 -31.18 -51.81 -12.76
N ASN A 25 -30.78 -50.84 -13.60
CA ASN A 25 -31.36 -50.41 -14.89
C ASN A 25 -31.00 -48.92 -15.11
N ALA A 26 -30.03 -48.54 -15.94
CA ALA A 26 -29.91 -48.70 -17.39
C ALA A 26 -31.15 -48.22 -18.18
N PHE A 27 -31.17 -46.95 -18.60
CA PHE A 27 -31.70 -46.56 -19.91
C PHE A 27 -31.21 -45.17 -20.34
N VAL A 28 -30.68 -45.09 -21.55
CA VAL A 28 -30.28 -43.90 -22.32
C VAL A 28 -31.17 -43.87 -23.57
N PRO A 29 -31.61 -42.70 -24.06
CA PRO A 29 -31.26 -42.32 -25.44
C PRO A 29 -30.93 -40.80 -25.53
N SER A 30 -29.74 -40.43 -25.99
CA SER A 30 -29.35 -40.12 -27.39
C SER A 30 -29.90 -38.79 -27.94
N SER A 31 -28.96 -37.85 -28.13
CA SER A 31 -28.79 -36.93 -29.26
C SER A 31 -29.99 -36.10 -29.74
N SER A 32 -29.91 -34.78 -29.53
CA SER A 32 -29.85 -33.74 -30.59
C SER A 32 -30.45 -32.42 -30.11
N PHE A 33 -29.65 -31.59 -29.42
CA PHE A 33 -29.86 -30.13 -29.46
C PHE A 33 -28.61 -29.43 -28.89
N VAL A 34 -27.80 -28.86 -29.77
CA VAL A 34 -26.69 -27.95 -29.40
C VAL A 34 -27.00 -26.62 -30.10
N PRO A 35 -27.22 -25.50 -29.38
CA PRO A 35 -27.31 -24.21 -30.03
C PRO A 35 -25.91 -23.75 -30.43
N SER A 36 -25.67 -23.71 -31.74
CA SER A 36 -24.46 -23.17 -32.37
C SER A 36 -24.41 -21.65 -32.20
N CYS A 37 -23.79 -21.16 -31.13
CA CYS A 37 -23.31 -19.78 -31.07
C CYS A 37 -21.95 -19.72 -31.75
N ARG A 38 -21.95 -19.36 -33.04
CA ARG A 38 -20.79 -19.31 -33.92
C ARG A 38 -19.94 -18.07 -33.58
N VAL A 39 -19.03 -18.18 -32.61
CA VAL A 39 -17.99 -17.16 -32.39
C VAL A 39 -16.98 -17.29 -33.53
N ALA A 40 -16.92 -16.29 -34.39
CA ALA A 40 -15.90 -16.17 -35.42
C ALA A 40 -14.53 -15.91 -34.77
N ILE A 41 -13.70 -16.95 -34.68
CA ILE A 41 -12.28 -16.80 -34.38
C ILE A 41 -11.61 -16.26 -35.64
N GLY A 42 -11.55 -14.94 -35.75
CA GLY A 42 -10.70 -14.26 -36.72
C GLY A 42 -9.23 -14.59 -36.41
N THR A 43 -8.52 -15.08 -37.41
CA THR A 43 -7.07 -15.26 -37.34
C THR A 43 -6.41 -13.88 -37.19
N PRO A 44 -5.48 -13.69 -36.23
CA PRO A 44 -4.80 -12.40 -36.10
C PRO A 44 -3.87 -12.21 -37.30
N SER A 45 -4.16 -11.21 -38.13
CA SER A 45 -3.22 -10.74 -39.14
C SER A 45 -2.03 -10.06 -38.44
N PRO A 46 -0.80 -10.14 -38.99
CA PRO A 46 0.35 -9.50 -38.38
C PRO A 46 0.26 -7.99 -38.64
N SER A 47 -0.27 -7.27 -37.65
CA SER A 47 -0.24 -5.81 -37.66
C SER A 47 1.17 -5.32 -37.33
N ARG A 48 1.65 -4.47 -38.22
CA ARG A 48 2.95 -3.79 -38.23
C ARG A 48 3.14 -2.93 -36.99
N GLY A 49 4.38 -2.91 -36.51
CA GLY A 49 4.92 -1.79 -35.73
C GLY A 49 4.50 -1.77 -34.27
N ARG A 50 5.23 -2.53 -33.43
CA ARG A 50 5.40 -2.21 -32.01
C ARG A 50 5.85 -0.75 -31.89
N ARG A 51 4.91 0.18 -31.65
CA ARG A 51 5.23 1.39 -30.92
C ARG A 51 5.50 0.93 -29.49
N GLY A 52 6.73 1.16 -29.01
CA GLY A 52 7.09 0.90 -27.63
C GLY A 52 6.04 1.55 -26.75
N THR A 53 5.31 0.72 -26.00
CA THR A 53 4.63 1.17 -24.78
C THR A 53 5.73 1.65 -23.85
N GLY A 54 6.06 2.94 -23.96
CA GLY A 54 6.71 3.64 -22.87
C GLY A 54 5.81 3.44 -21.66
N MET A 55 6.34 2.76 -20.65
CA MET A 55 5.73 2.77 -19.33
C MET A 55 5.69 4.25 -18.92
N ASN A 56 4.51 4.88 -19.04
CA ASN A 56 4.30 6.19 -18.48
C ASN A 56 4.45 6.06 -16.96
N MET A 57 5.60 6.44 -16.41
CA MET A 57 5.76 6.60 -14.98
C MET A 57 5.19 7.97 -14.58
N MET A 58 4.56 8.03 -13.41
CA MET A 58 3.76 9.18 -12.96
C MET A 58 4.53 10.52 -12.89
N PHE A 59 5.87 10.48 -12.95
CA PHE A 59 6.74 11.65 -12.92
C PHE A 59 7.50 11.88 -14.24
N ASP A 60 7.04 11.33 -15.36
CA ASP A 60 7.77 11.44 -16.64
C ASP A 60 7.89 12.87 -17.15
N GLN A 61 6.86 13.70 -16.93
CA GLN A 61 6.90 15.12 -17.31
C GLN A 61 7.97 15.88 -16.50
N LEU A 62 8.03 15.63 -15.18
CA LEU A 62 9.04 16.21 -14.32
C LEU A 62 10.44 15.69 -14.65
N SER A 63 10.57 14.38 -14.84
CA SER A 63 11.85 13.70 -15.10
C SER A 63 12.44 14.10 -16.46
N SER A 64 11.59 14.22 -17.49
CA SER A 64 12.00 14.68 -18.83
C SER A 64 12.41 16.15 -18.79
N ALA A 65 11.62 17.02 -18.14
CA ALA A 65 11.95 18.43 -18.03
C ALA A 65 13.26 18.67 -17.27
N ILE A 66 13.49 17.99 -16.15
CA ILE A 66 14.76 18.08 -15.40
C ILE A 66 15.92 17.55 -16.25
N SER A 67 15.75 16.43 -16.94
CA SER A 67 16.77 15.86 -17.82
C SER A 67 17.14 16.80 -18.97
N ASP A 68 16.17 17.51 -19.54
CA ASP A 68 16.40 18.46 -20.63
C ASP A 68 17.10 19.73 -20.15
N VAL A 69 16.80 20.21 -18.94
CA VAL A 69 17.55 21.30 -18.32
C VAL A 69 18.99 20.89 -18.00
N ALA A 70 19.20 19.66 -17.50
CA ALA A 70 20.53 19.13 -17.22
C ALA A 70 21.39 19.00 -18.49
N LYS A 71 20.80 18.57 -19.62
CA LYS A 71 21.51 18.53 -20.93
C LYS A 71 21.96 19.92 -21.40
N ASN A 72 21.17 20.97 -21.11
CA ASN A 72 21.50 22.35 -21.49
C ASN A 72 22.67 22.96 -20.68
N LEU A 73 23.02 22.38 -19.52
CA LEU A 73 24.23 22.75 -18.78
C LEU A 73 25.53 22.29 -19.49
N GLY A 74 25.43 21.25 -20.32
CA GLY A 74 26.48 20.77 -21.24
C GLY A 74 27.73 20.18 -20.55
N PRO A 75 28.68 19.61 -21.33
CA PRO A 75 29.90 18.97 -20.83
C PRO A 75 30.96 19.97 -20.34
N LYS A 76 30.56 21.03 -19.63
CA LYS A 76 31.47 22.04 -19.09
C LYS A 76 32.13 21.50 -17.82
N LYS A 77 33.45 21.59 -17.76
CA LYS A 77 34.30 21.10 -16.66
C LYS A 77 34.05 21.79 -15.30
N ARG A 78 33.30 22.91 -15.29
CA ARG A 78 32.97 23.68 -14.06
C ARG A 78 31.56 24.25 -14.17
N MET A 79 30.81 24.18 -13.06
CA MET A 79 29.53 24.87 -12.94
C MET A 79 29.78 26.36 -12.74
N THR A 80 29.31 27.20 -13.67
CA THR A 80 29.38 28.66 -13.52
C THR A 80 28.09 29.19 -12.92
N GLU A 81 28.17 30.17 -12.02
CA GLU A 81 27.00 30.74 -11.32
C GLU A 81 25.90 31.20 -12.29
N LYS A 82 26.28 31.80 -13.42
CA LYS A 82 25.35 32.25 -14.46
C LYS A 82 24.64 31.08 -15.16
N GLY A 83 25.31 29.94 -15.34
CA GLY A 83 24.72 28.74 -15.94
C GLY A 83 23.70 28.07 -15.00
N ILE A 84 24.05 27.97 -13.72
CA ILE A 84 23.18 27.42 -12.68
C ILE A 84 21.90 28.27 -12.54
N ALA A 85 22.03 29.60 -12.49
CA ALA A 85 20.88 30.48 -12.31
C ALA A 85 19.84 30.38 -13.45
N LYS A 86 20.28 30.14 -14.69
CA LYS A 86 19.36 29.90 -15.82
C LYS A 86 18.67 28.55 -15.69
N ALA A 87 19.43 27.49 -15.40
CA ALA A 87 18.90 26.15 -15.22
C ALA A 87 17.84 26.10 -14.10
N LEU A 88 18.10 26.75 -12.96
CA LEU A 88 17.15 26.79 -11.84
C LEU A 88 15.82 27.48 -12.19
N LYS A 89 15.82 28.49 -13.07
CA LYS A 89 14.58 29.12 -13.55
C LYS A 89 13.76 28.19 -14.43
N ASP A 90 14.44 27.43 -15.30
CA ASP A 90 13.79 26.46 -16.18
C ASP A 90 13.20 25.29 -15.36
N VAL A 91 13.93 24.83 -14.33
CA VAL A 91 13.42 23.82 -13.37
C VAL A 91 12.22 24.36 -12.59
N ARG A 92 12.25 25.62 -12.12
CA ARG A 92 11.10 26.23 -11.42
C ARG A 92 9.84 26.16 -12.27
N ARG A 93 9.95 26.52 -13.54
CA ARG A 93 8.83 26.44 -14.48
C ARG A 93 8.33 25.01 -14.65
N ALA A 94 9.25 24.05 -14.83
CA ALA A 94 8.90 22.64 -14.96
C ALA A 94 8.19 22.08 -13.71
N LEU A 95 8.59 22.49 -12.51
CA LEU A 95 7.94 22.09 -11.25
C LEU A 95 6.53 22.65 -11.14
N LEU A 96 6.34 23.92 -11.52
CA LEU A 96 5.01 24.54 -11.52
C LEU A 96 4.07 23.94 -12.58
N ASP A 97 4.60 23.60 -13.77
CA ASP A 97 3.84 22.90 -14.81
C ASP A 97 3.46 21.46 -14.37
N ALA A 98 4.18 20.88 -13.41
CA ALA A 98 3.94 19.55 -12.84
C ALA A 98 3.09 19.57 -11.56
N ASP A 99 2.31 20.63 -11.32
CA ASP A 99 1.42 20.81 -10.16
C ASP A 99 2.13 20.81 -8.78
N VAL A 100 3.42 21.17 -8.73
CA VAL A 100 4.15 21.33 -7.47
C VAL A 100 3.83 22.70 -6.85
N ASN A 101 3.61 22.73 -5.53
CA ASN A 101 3.38 23.97 -4.80
C ASN A 101 4.58 24.93 -4.92
N LEU A 102 4.31 26.22 -5.11
CA LEU A 102 5.35 27.25 -5.25
C LEU A 102 6.35 27.28 -4.09
N GLY A 103 5.87 27.14 -2.85
CA GLY A 103 6.74 27.11 -1.67
C GLY A 103 7.67 25.91 -1.65
N VAL A 104 7.20 24.75 -2.12
CA VAL A 104 8.02 23.53 -2.24
C VAL A 104 9.04 23.69 -3.37
N ALA A 105 8.63 24.24 -4.51
CA ALA A 105 9.53 24.50 -5.63
C ALA A 105 10.64 25.50 -5.25
N ASP A 106 10.30 26.56 -4.53
CA ASP A 106 11.26 27.57 -4.08
C ASP A 106 12.23 27.00 -3.04
N ALA A 107 11.73 26.22 -2.08
CA ALA A 107 12.57 25.54 -1.10
C ALA A 107 13.56 24.56 -1.76
N LEU A 108 13.10 23.78 -2.75
CA LEU A 108 13.96 22.88 -3.52
C LEU A 108 15.09 23.66 -4.24
N ILE A 109 14.73 24.76 -4.91
CA ILE A 109 15.68 25.57 -5.66
C ILE A 109 16.72 26.20 -4.75
N ASP A 110 16.31 26.69 -3.58
CA ASP A 110 17.22 27.28 -2.60
C ASP A 110 18.17 26.23 -2.00
N GLY A 111 17.69 25.01 -1.75
CA GLY A 111 18.52 23.89 -1.32
C GLY A 111 19.55 23.48 -2.36
N VAL A 112 19.12 23.30 -3.62
CA VAL A 112 20.01 23.00 -4.74
C VAL A 112 21.03 24.12 -4.96
N LYS A 113 20.63 25.39 -4.84
CA LYS A 113 21.54 26.54 -4.97
C LYS A 113 22.62 26.53 -3.90
N LYS A 114 22.27 26.22 -2.64
CA LYS A 114 23.25 26.08 -1.55
C LYS A 114 24.24 24.94 -1.80
N ARG A 115 23.79 23.79 -2.32
CA ARG A 115 24.67 22.64 -2.62
C ARG A 115 25.51 22.82 -3.88
N SER A 116 24.99 23.56 -4.86
CA SER A 116 25.64 23.75 -6.17
C SER A 116 26.70 24.86 -6.19
N VAL A 117 26.59 25.84 -5.28
CA VAL A 117 27.58 26.91 -5.16
C VAL A 117 28.76 26.43 -4.30
N GLY A 118 29.95 26.36 -4.90
CA GLY A 118 31.19 26.04 -4.18
C GLY A 118 31.61 24.56 -4.20
N GLN A 119 30.82 23.66 -4.80
CA GLN A 119 31.27 22.29 -5.05
C GLN A 119 32.21 22.23 -6.27
N GLU A 120 33.43 21.77 -6.04
CA GLU A 120 34.31 21.37 -7.14
C GLU A 120 33.80 20.05 -7.74
N VAL A 121 33.89 19.96 -9.07
CA VAL A 121 33.50 18.74 -9.79
C VAL A 121 34.51 17.65 -9.45
N MET A 122 34.03 16.56 -8.83
CA MET A 122 34.88 15.41 -8.53
C MET A 122 35.52 14.87 -9.82
N LYS A 123 36.79 14.45 -9.75
CA LYS A 123 37.49 13.89 -10.92
C LYS A 123 36.75 12.64 -11.41
N GLY A 124 36.19 12.69 -12.62
CA GLY A 124 35.53 11.55 -13.27
C GLY A 124 34.01 11.64 -13.37
N VAL A 125 33.37 12.62 -12.72
CA VAL A 125 31.92 12.87 -12.85
C VAL A 125 31.71 14.14 -13.67
N THR A 126 30.74 14.12 -14.58
CA THR A 126 30.39 15.29 -15.39
C THR A 126 29.48 16.25 -14.61
N ALA A 127 29.53 17.54 -14.93
CA ALA A 127 28.82 18.58 -14.16
C ALA A 127 27.28 18.42 -14.19
N ASP A 128 26.73 17.87 -15.27
CA ASP A 128 25.32 17.50 -15.42
C ASP A 128 24.91 16.38 -14.46
N GLN A 129 25.73 15.34 -14.32
CA GLN A 129 25.48 14.22 -13.40
C GLN A 129 25.51 14.70 -11.93
N GLN A 130 26.46 15.58 -11.60
CA GLN A 130 26.54 16.16 -10.26
C GLN A 130 25.33 17.06 -9.95
N PHE A 131 24.87 17.82 -10.94
CA PHE A 131 23.65 18.62 -10.81
C PHE A 131 22.42 17.74 -10.59
N ILE A 132 22.22 16.69 -11.40
CA ILE A 132 21.12 15.74 -11.24
C ILE A 132 21.16 15.09 -9.86
N LYS A 133 22.34 14.68 -9.39
CA LYS A 133 22.52 14.12 -8.05
C LYS A 133 22.13 15.12 -6.97
N SER A 134 22.58 16.37 -7.06
CA SER A 134 22.21 17.40 -6.07
C SER A 134 20.70 17.67 -6.01
N MET A 135 20.02 17.60 -7.16
CA MET A 135 18.56 17.72 -7.23
C MET A 135 17.86 16.51 -6.64
N TYR A 136 18.33 15.30 -6.96
CA TYR A 136 17.78 14.06 -6.43
C TYR A 136 17.94 13.96 -4.92
N ASP A 137 19.13 14.30 -4.40
CA ASP A 137 19.41 14.29 -2.97
C ASP A 137 18.54 15.31 -2.21
N GLU A 138 18.29 16.49 -2.80
CA GLU A 138 17.36 17.49 -2.22
C GLU A 138 15.90 17.02 -2.29
N LEU A 139 15.47 16.41 -3.40
CA LEU A 139 14.14 15.83 -3.52
C LEU A 139 13.93 14.72 -2.47
N LEU A 140 14.94 13.88 -2.23
CA LEU A 140 14.91 12.88 -1.17
C LEU A 140 14.73 13.53 0.19
N ASP A 141 15.55 14.54 0.51
CA ASP A 141 15.49 15.31 1.76
C ASP A 141 14.07 15.87 1.99
N MET A 142 13.50 16.54 0.98
CA MET A 142 12.16 17.12 1.05
C MET A 142 11.02 16.10 1.12
N MET A 143 11.15 14.95 0.44
CA MET A 143 10.15 13.88 0.45
C MET A 143 10.18 13.02 1.72
N GLY A 144 11.08 13.33 2.66
CA GLY A 144 11.21 12.63 3.93
C GLY A 144 12.57 11.96 4.10
N GLY A 145 13.65 12.62 3.67
CA GLY A 145 15.00 12.21 3.98
C GLY A 145 15.16 12.24 5.50
N ASP A 146 15.35 11.05 6.07
CA ASP A 146 15.45 10.77 7.49
C ASP A 146 14.20 11.10 8.33
N SER A 147 13.27 10.15 8.38
CA SER A 147 12.70 9.55 9.61
C SER A 147 12.75 10.37 10.92
N SER A 148 12.28 11.62 10.92
CA SER A 148 12.37 12.49 12.11
C SER A 148 11.22 13.47 12.26
N ALA A 149 9.98 12.97 12.11
CA ALA A 149 8.81 13.65 12.65
C ALA A 149 7.72 12.66 13.06
N GLY A 150 7.89 12.06 14.26
CA GLY A 150 6.87 11.25 14.93
C GLY A 150 7.50 10.05 15.65
N GLY A 151 7.85 10.23 16.92
CA GLY A 151 8.72 9.34 17.68
C GLY A 151 8.27 7.88 17.78
N ASN A 152 9.24 6.97 17.69
CA ASN A 152 9.56 6.04 18.76
C ASN A 152 11.03 5.60 18.63
N THR A 153 11.66 5.49 19.78
CA THR A 153 13.09 5.23 20.01
C THR A 153 13.59 3.92 19.40
N ALA A 154 14.84 4.00 18.94
CA ALA A 154 15.86 2.94 18.83
C ALA A 154 15.61 1.77 17.85
N GLY A 155 16.43 1.73 16.79
CA GLY A 155 16.89 0.48 16.18
C GLY A 155 16.16 -0.01 14.92
N GLY A 156 14.91 0.39 14.69
CA GLY A 156 14.12 -0.19 13.59
C GLY A 156 14.39 0.37 12.19
N PRO A 157 14.01 -0.37 11.12
CA PRO A 157 14.25 0.01 9.73
C PRO A 157 13.60 1.35 9.40
N LYS A 158 14.41 2.24 8.81
CA LYS A 158 14.14 3.69 8.73
C LYS A 158 13.02 4.10 7.75
N ASN A 159 12.49 3.18 6.93
CA ASN A 159 11.48 3.45 5.90
C ASN A 159 10.27 2.50 6.00
N VAL A 160 9.80 2.22 7.21
CA VAL A 160 8.62 1.37 7.41
C VAL A 160 7.36 2.26 7.46
N PRO A 161 6.29 1.93 6.72
CA PRO A 161 5.06 2.72 6.78
C PRO A 161 4.52 2.77 8.21
N ALA A 162 4.00 3.92 8.64
CA ALA A 162 3.48 4.11 10.00
C ALA A 162 2.41 3.06 10.40
N ALA A 163 1.64 2.56 9.43
CA ALA A 163 0.67 1.49 9.63
C ALA A 163 1.32 0.13 9.97
N THR A 164 2.55 -0.11 9.51
CA THR A 164 3.35 -1.30 9.84
C THR A 164 4.06 -1.11 11.19
N LEU A 165 4.45 0.11 11.53
CA LEU A 165 4.98 0.45 12.87
C LEU A 165 3.93 0.39 13.98
N ALA A 166 2.65 0.53 13.66
CA ALA A 166 1.55 0.32 14.59
C ALA A 166 1.45 -1.18 14.91
N THR A 167 2.26 -1.65 15.84
CA THR A 167 2.11 -2.97 16.46
C THR A 167 1.31 -2.83 17.74
N GLY A 168 0.24 -3.60 17.88
CA GLY A 168 -0.51 -3.68 19.12
C GLY A 168 0.37 -4.21 20.25
N THR A 169 0.19 -3.66 21.46
CA THR A 169 0.76 -4.27 22.68
C THR A 169 0.07 -5.60 22.97
N GLU A 170 0.72 -6.50 23.72
CA GLU A 170 0.19 -7.84 24.00
C GLU A 170 -1.30 -7.80 24.47
N GLY A 171 -2.20 -8.33 23.63
CA GLY A 171 -3.63 -8.40 23.90
C GLY A 171 -4.48 -7.23 23.37
N GLU A 172 -3.89 -6.20 22.75
CA GLU A 172 -4.62 -5.09 22.15
C GLU A 172 -4.34 -4.95 20.65
N PRO A 173 -5.36 -4.81 19.79
CA PRO A 173 -5.15 -4.60 18.36
C PRO A 173 -4.59 -3.21 18.09
N ALA A 174 -3.70 -3.12 17.10
CA ALA A 174 -3.26 -1.84 16.55
C ALA A 174 -4.42 -1.13 15.85
N VAL A 175 -4.72 0.11 16.22
CA VAL A 175 -5.80 0.89 15.58
C VAL A 175 -5.20 1.91 14.61
N VAL A 176 -5.58 1.83 13.34
CA VAL A 176 -5.14 2.76 12.29
C VAL A 176 -6.36 3.47 11.73
N LEU A 177 -6.35 4.80 11.82
CA LEU A 177 -7.42 5.65 11.32
C LEU A 177 -7.07 6.17 9.92
N LEU A 178 -7.97 5.97 8.96
CA LEU A 178 -7.83 6.52 7.61
C LEU A 178 -8.65 7.80 7.51
N ALA A 179 -7.94 8.93 7.52
CA ALA A 179 -8.50 10.27 7.39
C ALA A 179 -8.02 10.95 6.11
N GLY A 180 -8.79 11.90 5.59
CA GLY A 180 -8.42 12.65 4.39
C GLY A 180 -9.62 13.13 3.57
N LEU A 181 -9.31 13.85 2.49
CA LEU A 181 -10.30 14.53 1.67
C LEU A 181 -11.35 13.57 1.06
N GLN A 182 -12.56 14.08 0.83
CA GLN A 182 -13.53 13.37 0.00
C GLN A 182 -12.95 13.11 -1.41
N GLY A 183 -13.11 11.89 -1.91
CA GLY A 183 -12.59 11.51 -3.23
C GLY A 183 -11.11 11.11 -3.28
N ALA A 184 -10.36 11.25 -2.18
CA ALA A 184 -8.94 10.84 -2.11
C ALA A 184 -8.70 9.31 -2.18
N GLY A 185 -9.76 8.50 -2.27
CA GLY A 185 -9.65 7.05 -2.38
C GLY A 185 -9.43 6.31 -1.05
N LYS A 186 -9.85 6.88 0.10
CA LYS A 186 -9.69 6.27 1.44
C LYS A 186 -10.20 4.84 1.54
N THR A 187 -11.44 4.58 1.16
CA THR A 187 -12.05 3.24 1.18
C THR A 187 -11.27 2.24 0.33
N THR A 188 -10.78 2.66 -0.84
CA THR A 188 -9.92 1.83 -1.70
C THR A 188 -8.54 1.61 -1.08
N ALA A 189 -7.97 2.64 -0.44
CA ALA A 189 -6.71 2.55 0.27
C ALA A 189 -6.82 1.64 1.51
N ALA A 190 -7.94 1.67 2.23
CA ALA A 190 -8.25 0.79 3.35
C ALA A 190 -8.17 -0.68 2.93
N GLY A 191 -8.84 -1.00 1.81
CA GLY A 191 -8.81 -2.33 1.23
C GLY A 191 -7.43 -2.80 0.80
N LYS A 192 -6.69 -1.94 0.09
CA LYS A 192 -5.31 -2.24 -0.34
C LYS A 192 -4.37 -2.41 0.85
N LEU A 193 -4.51 -1.58 1.87
CA LEU A 193 -3.72 -1.66 3.09
C LEU A 193 -4.04 -2.93 3.88
N ALA A 194 -5.32 -3.30 4.00
CA ALA A 194 -5.73 -4.55 4.63
C ALA A 194 -5.11 -5.77 3.93
N LEU A 195 -5.16 -5.80 2.59
CA LEU A 195 -4.53 -6.85 1.80
C LEU A 195 -3.00 -6.87 1.98
N TYR A 196 -2.37 -5.69 2.04
CA TYR A 196 -0.94 -5.56 2.27
C TYR A 196 -0.53 -6.11 3.64
N LEU A 197 -1.23 -5.74 4.71
CA LEU A 197 -0.95 -6.21 6.08
C LEU A 197 -1.20 -7.71 6.25
N LYS A 198 -2.19 -8.24 5.53
CA LYS A 198 -2.49 -9.68 5.51
C LYS A 198 -1.45 -10.50 4.75
N GLU A 199 -1.05 -10.09 3.55
CA GLU A 199 -0.24 -10.98 2.69
C GLU A 199 1.22 -10.58 2.51
N ARG A 200 1.52 -9.28 2.56
CA ARG A 200 2.78 -8.71 2.04
C ARG A 200 3.63 -8.00 3.07
N GLU A 201 3.13 -7.85 4.29
CA GLU A 201 3.88 -7.18 5.34
C GLU A 201 5.10 -8.00 5.73
N VAL A 202 6.27 -7.38 5.62
CA VAL A 202 7.55 -7.97 6.00
C VAL A 202 7.68 -7.99 7.51
N ASP A 203 8.03 -9.15 8.03
CA ASP A 203 8.32 -9.35 9.45
C ASP A 203 9.76 -8.93 9.75
N TYR A 204 9.95 -7.64 10.03
CA TYR A 204 11.28 -7.08 10.27
C TYR A 204 11.97 -7.68 11.51
N ASP A 205 11.21 -8.11 12.51
CA ASP A 205 11.75 -8.75 13.72
C ASP A 205 12.53 -10.02 13.33
N LYS A 206 11.96 -10.84 12.42
CA LYS A 206 12.65 -12.01 11.85
C LYS A 206 13.80 -11.64 10.92
N VAL A 207 13.70 -10.52 10.21
CA VAL A 207 14.78 -10.05 9.32
C VAL A 207 16.00 -9.64 10.13
N GLU A 208 15.82 -8.97 11.27
CA GLU A 208 16.91 -8.59 12.17
C GLU A 208 17.61 -9.83 12.75
N GLU A 209 16.86 -10.89 13.09
CA GLU A 209 17.43 -12.17 13.54
C GLU A 209 18.27 -12.88 12.45
N MET A 210 17.96 -12.69 11.16
CA MET A 210 18.68 -13.31 10.04
C MET A 210 20.02 -12.63 9.70
N GLY A 211 20.30 -11.45 10.26
CA GLY A 211 21.58 -10.76 10.10
C GLY A 211 21.93 -10.42 8.64
N GLU A 212 23.20 -10.57 8.26
CA GLU A 212 23.71 -10.16 6.93
C GLU A 212 23.07 -10.93 5.76
N GLU A 213 22.54 -12.14 6.00
CA GLU A 213 21.88 -12.95 4.98
C GLU A 213 20.61 -12.27 4.43
N ALA A 214 19.97 -11.42 5.24
CA ALA A 214 18.81 -10.62 4.84
C ALA A 214 19.10 -9.68 3.66
N ASN A 215 20.30 -9.13 3.58
CA ASN A 215 20.67 -8.15 2.54
C ASN A 215 20.74 -8.76 1.13
N ASN A 216 20.87 -10.09 1.04
CA ASN A 216 20.92 -10.81 -0.23
C ASN A 216 19.58 -11.45 -0.62
N LEU A 217 18.55 -11.35 0.24
CA LEU A 217 17.23 -11.88 -0.07
C LEU A 217 16.49 -10.99 -1.06
N LEU A 218 15.86 -11.63 -2.03
CA LEU A 218 14.88 -10.98 -2.88
C LEU A 218 13.65 -10.63 -2.04
N ALA A 219 13.01 -9.48 -2.32
CA ALA A 219 11.80 -9.04 -1.61
C ALA A 219 10.67 -10.10 -1.60
N SER A 220 10.61 -10.96 -2.63
CA SER A 220 9.63 -12.06 -2.71
C SER A 220 9.89 -13.22 -1.75
N ARG A 221 11.06 -13.28 -1.12
CA ARG A 221 11.48 -14.32 -0.15
C ARG A 221 11.60 -13.78 1.27
N MET A 222 11.26 -12.52 1.51
CA MET A 222 11.27 -11.97 2.86
C MET A 222 10.19 -12.64 3.71
N PRO A 223 10.46 -12.88 5.01
CA PRO A 223 9.46 -13.44 5.91
C PRO A 223 8.30 -12.47 6.05
N THR A 224 7.07 -12.99 6.01
CA THR A 224 5.85 -12.19 6.16
C THR A 224 5.21 -12.38 7.53
N ARG A 225 4.60 -11.32 8.06
CA ARG A 225 3.99 -11.28 9.41
C ARG A 225 2.53 -11.76 9.43
N ASN A 226 1.86 -11.78 8.27
CA ASN A 226 0.48 -12.22 8.05
C ASN A 226 -0.50 -11.82 9.16
N ARG A 227 -0.81 -10.52 9.26
CA ARG A 227 -1.67 -9.98 10.30
C ARG A 227 -3.15 -10.32 10.08
N ARG A 228 -3.87 -10.58 11.16
CA ARG A 228 -5.34 -10.62 11.17
C ARG A 228 -5.89 -9.19 11.23
N VAL A 229 -6.45 -8.73 10.12
CA VAL A 229 -6.97 -7.37 9.98
C VAL A 229 -8.50 -7.37 10.08
N LEU A 230 -9.05 -6.37 10.77
CA LEU A 230 -10.48 -6.03 10.77
C LEU A 230 -10.65 -4.64 10.14
N LEU A 231 -11.53 -4.51 9.16
CA LEU A 231 -11.94 -3.23 8.59
C LEU A 231 -13.17 -2.71 9.37
N ALA A 232 -13.21 -1.42 9.71
CA ALA A 232 -14.36 -0.78 10.33
C ALA A 232 -14.91 0.31 9.41
N ALA A 233 -16.19 0.19 9.06
CA ALA A 233 -16.89 1.14 8.19
C ALA A 233 -17.47 2.30 9.02
N ALA A 234 -16.66 3.34 9.26
CA ALA A 234 -17.06 4.54 10.01
C ALA A 234 -17.54 5.70 9.12
N ASP A 235 -17.70 5.49 7.80
CA ASP A 235 -18.31 6.46 6.88
C ASP A 235 -19.85 6.35 6.88
N VAL A 236 -20.46 6.83 7.95
CA VAL A 236 -21.92 6.79 8.14
C VAL A 236 -22.69 7.72 7.19
N TYR A 237 -22.02 8.72 6.61
CA TYR A 237 -22.62 9.71 5.72
C TYR A 237 -22.85 9.17 4.30
N ARG A 238 -22.11 8.13 3.89
CA ARG A 238 -22.17 7.57 2.54
C ARG A 238 -22.52 6.09 2.61
N PRO A 239 -23.82 5.73 2.54
CA PRO A 239 -24.25 4.33 2.62
C PRO A 239 -23.57 3.41 1.59
N ALA A 240 -23.33 3.93 0.39
CA ALA A 240 -22.61 3.21 -0.66
C ALA A 240 -21.14 2.91 -0.31
N ALA A 241 -20.49 3.72 0.53
CA ALA A 241 -19.11 3.49 0.98
C ALA A 241 -19.03 2.29 1.92
N ILE A 242 -20.03 2.11 2.79
CA ILE A 242 -20.16 0.93 3.66
C ILE A 242 -20.27 -0.34 2.81
N THR A 243 -21.22 -0.37 1.87
CA THR A 243 -21.39 -1.53 0.97
C THR A 243 -20.16 -1.76 0.10
N GLN A 244 -19.49 -0.71 -0.36
CA GLN A 244 -18.24 -0.83 -1.10
C GLN A 244 -17.14 -1.49 -0.26
N LEU A 245 -16.99 -1.09 1.00
CA LEU A 245 -16.00 -1.67 1.91
C LEU A 245 -16.33 -3.14 2.23
N GLU A 246 -17.60 -3.49 2.41
CA GLU A 246 -18.06 -4.87 2.61
C GLU A 246 -17.76 -5.76 1.40
N VAL A 247 -18.11 -5.32 0.19
CA VAL A 247 -17.79 -6.06 -1.06
C VAL A 247 -16.28 -6.20 -1.22
N LEU A 248 -15.52 -5.14 -0.92
CA LEU A 248 -14.07 -5.18 -0.99
C LEU A 248 -13.52 -6.19 0.02
N GLY A 249 -13.92 -6.10 1.29
CA GLY A 249 -13.51 -7.01 2.36
C GLY A 249 -13.79 -8.47 2.01
N GLN A 250 -14.99 -8.76 1.49
CA GLN A 250 -15.33 -10.10 1.01
C GLN A 250 -14.41 -10.57 -0.13
N SER A 251 -14.07 -9.69 -1.08
CA SER A 251 -13.20 -10.03 -2.22
C SER A 251 -11.76 -10.35 -1.82
N ILE A 252 -11.26 -9.75 -0.73
CA ILE A 252 -9.90 -9.96 -0.20
C ILE A 252 -9.86 -10.93 1.00
N GLY A 253 -11.02 -11.42 1.45
CA GLY A 253 -11.17 -12.26 2.63
C GLY A 253 -10.72 -11.56 3.92
N VAL A 254 -11.11 -10.31 4.10
CA VAL A 254 -10.90 -9.52 5.33
C VAL A 254 -12.26 -9.16 5.91
N ASP A 255 -12.41 -9.36 7.21
CA ASP A 255 -13.66 -9.10 7.91
C ASP A 255 -13.94 -7.60 8.00
N VAL A 256 -15.21 -7.22 7.81
CA VAL A 256 -15.68 -5.84 7.88
C VAL A 256 -16.71 -5.72 9.01
N PHE A 257 -16.54 -4.72 9.85
CA PHE A 257 -17.48 -4.33 10.89
C PHE A 257 -18.25 -3.09 10.47
N SER A 258 -19.57 -3.17 10.47
CA SER A 258 -20.50 -2.08 10.16
C SER A 258 -21.70 -2.16 11.11
N MET A 259 -22.26 -1.00 11.48
CA MET A 259 -23.51 -0.89 12.26
C MET A 259 -24.60 -0.15 11.47
N GLY A 260 -24.45 -0.06 10.16
CA GLY A 260 -25.32 0.74 9.29
C GLY A 260 -25.02 2.25 9.36
N THR A 261 -26.01 3.06 9.02
CA THR A 261 -25.89 4.52 8.83
C THR A 261 -26.40 5.34 10.01
N GLU A 262 -27.08 4.70 10.97
CA GLU A 262 -27.75 5.39 12.08
C GLU A 262 -26.87 5.49 13.34
N ALA A 263 -25.83 4.65 13.44
CA ALA A 263 -24.92 4.65 14.57
C ALA A 263 -23.91 5.81 14.50
N ASP A 264 -23.41 6.26 15.65
CA ASP A 264 -22.32 7.24 15.71
C ASP A 264 -21.02 6.60 15.20
N PRO A 265 -20.26 7.24 14.28
CA PRO A 265 -18.95 6.74 13.85
C PRO A 265 -17.98 6.44 15.02
N VAL A 266 -18.08 7.16 16.14
CA VAL A 266 -17.28 6.89 17.34
C VAL A 266 -17.65 5.54 17.96
N ASP A 267 -18.94 5.24 18.06
CA ASP A 267 -19.44 3.97 18.58
C ASP A 267 -19.06 2.81 17.66
N ILE A 268 -19.13 3.01 16.34
CA ILE A 268 -18.69 1.99 15.37
C ILE A 268 -17.21 1.66 15.57
N ALA A 269 -16.36 2.68 15.71
CA ALA A 269 -14.93 2.47 15.94
C ALA A 269 -14.66 1.77 17.28
N ALA A 270 -15.32 2.19 18.35
CA ALA A 270 -15.18 1.59 19.68
C ALA A 270 -15.61 0.11 19.68
N GLN A 271 -16.74 -0.21 19.05
CA GLN A 271 -17.24 -1.59 18.95
C GLN A 271 -16.38 -2.45 18.03
N ALA A 272 -15.82 -1.89 16.95
CA ALA A 272 -14.86 -2.59 16.10
C ALA A 272 -13.61 -2.99 16.90
N VAL A 273 -13.08 -2.09 17.73
CA VAL A 273 -11.93 -2.39 18.60
C VAL A 273 -12.29 -3.44 19.67
N ALA A 274 -13.48 -3.37 20.26
CA ALA A 274 -13.94 -4.37 21.22
C ALA A 274 -14.09 -5.75 20.58
N LYS A 275 -14.68 -5.83 19.37
CA LYS A 275 -14.76 -7.05 18.58
C LYS A 275 -13.35 -7.59 18.26
N ALA A 276 -12.45 -6.70 17.86
CA ALA A 276 -11.08 -7.07 17.53
C ALA A 276 -10.34 -7.70 18.71
N LYS A 277 -10.49 -7.12 19.91
CA LYS A 277 -9.97 -7.69 21.16
C LYS A 277 -10.58 -9.05 21.48
N ALA A 278 -11.90 -9.20 21.33
CA ALA A 278 -12.60 -10.43 21.68
C ALA A 278 -12.28 -11.60 20.73
N GLU A 279 -12.12 -11.32 19.43
CA GLU A 279 -11.89 -12.33 18.39
C GLU A 279 -10.39 -12.50 18.03
N GLY A 280 -9.51 -11.73 18.66
CA GLY A 280 -8.06 -11.82 18.50
C GLY A 280 -7.54 -11.35 17.14
N TYR A 281 -7.99 -10.18 16.68
CA TYR A 281 -7.39 -9.50 15.52
C TYR A 281 -6.17 -8.69 15.96
N ASP A 282 -5.20 -8.57 15.07
CA ASP A 282 -3.94 -7.84 15.33
C ASP A 282 -4.08 -6.35 15.00
N THR A 283 -4.89 -6.02 13.98
CA THR A 283 -5.04 -4.64 13.48
C THR A 283 -6.50 -4.33 13.16
N VAL A 284 -6.95 -3.14 13.55
CA VAL A 284 -8.22 -2.52 13.14
C VAL A 284 -7.93 -1.33 12.25
N LEU A 285 -8.48 -1.34 11.03
CA LEU A 285 -8.41 -0.22 10.09
C LEU A 285 -9.77 0.47 10.06
N VAL A 286 -9.82 1.74 10.49
CA VAL A 286 -11.06 2.52 10.54
C VAL A 286 -11.14 3.43 9.31
N ASP A 287 -12.08 3.15 8.40
CA ASP A 287 -12.35 4.00 7.23
C ASP A 287 -13.36 5.08 7.60
N THR A 288 -12.90 6.33 7.63
CA THR A 288 -13.73 7.49 8.00
C THR A 288 -14.29 8.22 6.79
N ALA A 289 -15.34 9.00 7.03
CA ALA A 289 -15.87 9.91 6.03
C ALA A 289 -14.84 10.94 5.55
N GLY A 290 -14.92 11.29 4.27
CA GLY A 290 -14.11 12.39 3.73
C GLY A 290 -14.68 13.75 4.09
N ARG A 291 -13.84 14.62 4.65
CA ARG A 291 -14.14 16.04 4.78
C ARG A 291 -13.68 16.80 3.53
N GLN A 292 -14.28 17.94 3.21
CA GLN A 292 -13.87 18.78 2.09
C GLN A 292 -12.86 19.87 2.50
N GLY A 293 -12.77 20.15 3.79
CA GLY A 293 -11.79 21.03 4.41
C GLY A 293 -11.58 20.63 5.87
N ILE A 294 -10.63 21.30 6.53
CA ILE A 294 -10.52 21.28 7.99
C ILE A 294 -11.45 22.40 8.46
N ASP A 295 -12.55 22.04 9.12
CA ASP A 295 -13.36 23.02 9.83
C ASP A 295 -12.54 23.47 11.05
N GLU A 296 -12.35 24.78 11.22
CA GLU A 296 -11.68 25.38 12.39
C GLU A 296 -12.47 25.17 13.69
#